data_AF-A0A7S3NW52-F1
#
_entry.id   AF-A0A7S3NW52-F1
#
_cell.length_a   1.000
_cell.length_b   1.000
_cell.length_c   1.000
_cell.angle_alpha   90.00
_cell.angle_beta   90.00
_cell.angle_gamma   90.00
#
_symmetry.space_group_name_H-M   'P 1'
#
loop_
_entity.id
_entity.type
_entity.pdbx_description
1 polymer ?
#
loop_
_entity_poly.entity_id
_entity_poly.type
_entity_poly.pdbx_seq_one_letter_code
_entity_poly.pdbx_strand_id
1 'polypeptide(L)'
;KAVLLVFCIFIATTLAYHNLEHHNSTDILDKIQERDGQVYVLMFYSPGHKGGTHNSKTVEDEKELINRVLKKHPSFHYAKINAADPNYKDLIDTCGIVTTELHESPSVLIIEGGTGVWIHGPQTVNKIEEFAEDFLKRSRTSH
;
A
#
# COMPACT_ATOMS: atom_id res chain seq x y z
N LYS A 1 13.49 34.90 -42.97
CA LYS A 1 12.97 33.53 -43.21
C LYS A 1 13.04 32.81 -41.88
N ALA A 2 11.89 32.42 -41.33
CA ALA A 2 11.73 32.04 -39.93
C ALA A 2 12.35 30.66 -39.61
N VAL A 3 13.04 30.58 -38.48
CA VAL A 3 13.55 29.34 -37.88
C VAL A 3 12.43 28.78 -37.01
N LEU A 4 11.86 27.64 -37.40
CA LEU A 4 10.87 26.91 -36.60
C LEU A 4 11.61 25.85 -35.78
N LEU A 5 11.88 26.19 -34.51
CA LEU A 5 12.50 25.29 -33.54
C LEU A 5 11.36 24.55 -32.80
N VAL A 6 11.05 23.34 -33.24
CA VAL A 6 10.06 22.47 -32.57
C VAL A 6 10.75 21.80 -31.38
N PHE A 7 10.44 22.28 -30.18
CA PHE A 7 10.92 21.69 -28.92
C PHE A 7 9.93 20.59 -28.50
N CYS A 8 10.20 19.34 -28.90
CA CYS A 8 9.46 18.18 -28.40
C CYS A 8 9.87 17.89 -26.96
N ILE A 9 9.12 18.43 -25.99
CA ILE A 9 9.27 18.08 -24.58
C ILE A 9 8.64 16.69 -24.39
N PHE A 10 9.47 15.64 -24.40
CA PHE A 10 9.11 14.34 -23.84
C PHE A 10 9.02 14.49 -22.32
N ILE A 11 7.81 14.70 -21.80
CA ILE A 11 7.57 14.55 -20.37
C ILE A 11 7.62 13.06 -20.08
N ALA A 12 8.78 12.57 -19.65
CA ALA A 12 8.88 11.25 -19.05
C ALA A 12 8.11 11.29 -17.73
N THR A 13 6.82 10.94 -17.76
CA THR A 13 6.04 10.71 -16.55
C THR A 13 6.62 9.46 -15.89
N THR A 14 7.48 9.65 -14.90
CA THR A 14 7.84 8.57 -14.00
C THR A 14 6.56 8.15 -13.29
N LEU A 15 6.09 6.93 -13.53
CA LEU A 15 5.01 6.32 -12.77
C LEU A 15 5.54 6.01 -11.37
N ALA A 16 5.66 7.04 -10.53
CA ALA A 16 5.84 6.90 -9.11
C ALA A 16 4.46 6.64 -8.51
N TYR A 17 4.28 5.52 -7.81
CA TYR A 17 3.11 5.33 -6.98
C TYR A 17 3.21 6.24 -5.75
N HIS A 18 2.07 6.59 -5.15
CA HIS A 18 2.06 7.47 -4.00
C HIS A 18 2.48 6.69 -2.74
N ASN A 19 3.63 7.06 -2.18
CA ASN A 19 3.96 6.64 -0.82
C ASN A 19 3.17 7.50 0.15
N LEU A 20 2.46 6.83 1.07
CA LEU A 20 1.77 7.47 2.16
C LEU A 20 2.82 7.96 3.17
N GLU A 21 2.92 9.27 3.39
CA GLU A 21 3.76 9.79 4.47
C GLU A 21 3.09 9.51 5.82
N HIS A 22 3.83 8.91 6.76
CA HIS A 22 3.36 8.58 8.10
C HIS A 22 4.53 8.40 9.09
N HIS A 23 4.28 8.68 10.37
CA HIS A 23 5.25 8.49 11.45
C HIS A 23 4.72 7.65 12.62
N ASN A 24 3.40 7.51 12.74
CA ASN A 24 2.74 6.87 13.86
C ASN A 24 1.35 6.34 13.47
N SER A 25 0.66 5.73 14.42
CA SER A 25 -0.70 5.20 14.26
C SER A 25 -1.71 6.25 13.82
N THR A 26 -1.71 7.42 14.47
CA THR A 26 -2.66 8.51 14.22
C THR A 26 -2.56 9.02 12.79
N ASP A 27 -1.35 9.25 12.28
CA ASP A 27 -1.13 9.72 10.90
C ASP A 27 -1.81 8.79 9.86
N ILE A 28 -1.80 7.48 10.11
CA ILE A 28 -2.41 6.49 9.21
C ILE A 28 -3.91 6.40 9.45
N LEU A 29 -4.34 6.29 10.71
CA LEU A 29 -5.75 6.13 11.08
C LEU A 29 -6.58 7.32 10.60
N ASP A 30 -6.09 8.55 10.77
CA ASP A 30 -6.78 9.75 10.32
C ASP A 30 -7.02 9.70 8.81
N LYS A 31 -5.97 9.39 8.03
CA LYS A 31 -6.06 9.31 6.56
C LYS A 31 -6.99 8.20 6.08
N ILE A 32 -6.86 6.98 6.59
CA ILE A 32 -7.66 5.86 6.08
C ILE A 32 -9.15 5.93 6.48
N GLN A 33 -9.48 6.75 7.48
CA GLN A 33 -10.86 7.02 7.89
C GLN A 33 -11.50 8.18 7.13
N GLU A 34 -10.70 9.05 6.50
CA GLU A 34 -11.20 10.10 5.63
C GLU A 34 -11.99 9.51 4.46
N ARG A 35 -13.17 10.07 4.18
CA ARG A 35 -14.00 9.70 3.04
C ARG A 35 -13.65 10.56 1.83
N ASP A 36 -12.36 10.60 1.51
CA ASP A 36 -11.78 11.41 0.43
C ASP A 36 -11.74 10.67 -0.92
N GLY A 37 -12.26 9.43 -0.95
CA GLY A 37 -12.25 8.56 -2.13
C GLY A 37 -10.86 7.99 -2.46
N GLN A 38 -9.87 8.17 -1.59
CA GLN A 38 -8.55 7.59 -1.80
C GLN A 38 -8.54 6.13 -1.35
N VAL A 39 -7.72 5.35 -2.05
CA VAL A 39 -7.51 3.94 -1.75
C VAL A 39 -6.13 3.79 -1.12
N TYR A 40 -6.09 3.22 0.07
CA TYR A 40 -4.86 2.97 0.81
C TYR A 40 -4.54 1.48 0.81
N VAL A 41 -3.27 1.16 0.56
CA VAL A 41 -2.71 -0.18 0.60
C VAL A 41 -1.64 -0.22 1.70
N LEU A 42 -1.96 -0.83 2.82
CA LEU A 42 -1.10 -0.89 4.00
C LEU A 42 -0.50 -2.29 4.12
N MET A 43 0.81 -2.42 3.96
CA MET A 43 1.54 -3.68 4.18
C MET A 43 2.13 -3.71 5.59
N PHE A 44 1.61 -4.58 6.43
CA PHE A 44 2.11 -4.84 7.78
C PHE A 44 3.10 -5.98 7.77
N TYR A 45 4.26 -5.79 8.40
CA TYR A 45 5.29 -6.82 8.53
C TYR A 45 5.88 -6.82 9.93
N SER A 46 6.40 -7.97 10.36
CA SER A 46 7.32 -8.03 11.50
C SER A 46 8.75 -8.13 10.96
N PRO A 47 9.71 -7.32 11.44
CA PRO A 47 11.12 -7.53 11.15
C PRO A 47 11.47 -8.94 11.66
N GLY A 48 12.10 -9.75 10.79
CA GLY A 48 12.48 -11.10 11.18
C GLY A 48 13.38 -11.10 12.41
N HIS A 49 13.28 -12.13 13.25
CA HIS A 49 14.29 -12.38 14.28
C HIS A 49 15.67 -12.52 13.59
N LYS A 50 16.70 -11.89 14.16
CA LYS A 50 18.06 -11.86 13.57
C LYS A 50 18.50 -13.28 13.17
N GLY A 51 18.61 -13.54 11.85
CA GLY A 51 19.14 -14.78 11.29
C GLY A 51 18.26 -15.55 10.28
N GLY A 52 17.02 -15.15 10.02
CA GLY A 52 16.09 -15.91 9.15
C GLY A 52 15.86 -15.35 7.74
N THR A 53 15.55 -16.24 6.80
CA THR A 53 15.03 -16.00 5.43
C THR A 53 13.68 -15.25 5.36
N HIS A 54 13.13 -14.79 6.48
CA HIS A 54 11.79 -14.19 6.54
C HIS A 54 11.74 -12.76 5.97
N ASN A 55 12.86 -12.02 6.05
CA ASN A 55 12.95 -10.72 5.38
C ASN A 55 12.89 -10.84 3.85
N SER A 56 13.32 -11.95 3.25
CA SER A 56 13.32 -12.06 1.78
C SER A 56 11.90 -12.21 1.23
N LYS A 57 11.00 -12.90 1.93
CA LYS A 57 9.61 -13.05 1.50
C LYS A 57 8.83 -11.74 1.57
N THR A 58 8.96 -10.98 2.67
CA THR A 58 8.35 -9.64 2.76
C THR A 58 8.83 -8.70 1.65
N VAL A 59 10.13 -8.75 1.32
CA VAL A 59 10.70 -7.95 0.22
C VAL A 59 10.19 -8.42 -1.15
N GLU A 60 10.04 -9.73 -1.35
CA GLU A 60 9.48 -10.30 -2.57
C GLU A 60 8.01 -9.90 -2.75
N ASP A 61 7.18 -10.09 -1.71
CA ASP A 61 5.77 -9.72 -1.71
C ASP A 61 5.58 -8.21 -1.93
N GLU A 62 6.42 -7.37 -1.31
CA GLU A 62 6.43 -5.91 -1.55
C GLU A 62 6.77 -5.59 -3.00
N LYS A 63 7.80 -6.23 -3.55
CA LYS A 63 8.22 -6.01 -4.93
C LYS A 63 7.13 -6.44 -5.91
N GLU A 64 6.47 -7.57 -5.67
CA GLU A 64 5.34 -8.02 -6.48
C GLU A 64 4.15 -7.05 -6.38
N LEU A 65 3.79 -6.63 -5.17
CA LEU A 65 2.72 -5.65 -4.92
C LEU A 65 2.96 -4.36 -5.69
N ILE A 66 4.18 -3.80 -5.60
CA ILE A 66 4.57 -2.60 -6.32
C ILE A 66 4.43 -2.79 -7.83
N ASN A 67 4.97 -3.89 -8.36
CA ASN A 67 5.05 -4.08 -9.81
C ASN A 67 3.70 -4.41 -10.45
N ARG A 68 2.83 -5.13 -9.74
CA ARG A 68 1.59 -5.65 -10.29
C ARG A 68 0.38 -4.79 -9.96
N VAL A 69 0.38 -4.12 -8.82
CA VAL A 69 -0.75 -3.31 -8.35
C VAL A 69 -0.40 -1.83 -8.42
N LEU A 70 0.57 -1.37 -7.62
CA LEU A 70 0.78 0.07 -7.41
C LEU A 70 1.23 0.81 -8.67
N LYS A 71 2.01 0.18 -9.55
CA LYS A 71 2.35 0.75 -10.85
C LYS A 71 1.17 0.84 -11.82
N LYS A 72 0.19 -0.07 -11.72
CA LYS A 72 -1.02 -0.05 -12.55
C LYS A 72 -2.07 0.93 -12.02
N HIS A 73 -2.08 1.13 -10.70
CA HIS A 73 -3.01 2.00 -10.00
C HIS A 73 -2.22 3.08 -9.26
N PRO A 74 -1.63 4.06 -9.98
CA PRO A 74 -0.78 5.06 -9.36
C PRO A 74 -1.54 5.91 -8.34
N SER A 75 -2.87 6.03 -8.44
CA SER A 75 -3.71 6.74 -7.45
C SER A 75 -3.82 6.05 -6.10
N PHE A 76 -3.29 4.83 -5.93
CA PHE A 76 -3.29 4.15 -4.64
C PHE A 76 -2.14 4.67 -3.77
N HIS A 77 -2.44 4.86 -2.49
CA HIS A 77 -1.46 5.28 -1.48
C HIS A 77 -0.92 4.07 -0.75
N TYR A 78 0.39 3.89 -0.74
CA TYR A 78 1.04 2.73 -0.14
C TYR A 78 1.83 3.09 1.11
N ALA A 79 1.70 2.27 2.14
CA ALA A 79 2.52 2.31 3.34
C ALA A 79 3.05 0.93 3.68
N LYS A 80 4.32 0.86 4.11
CA LYS A 80 4.90 -0.34 4.71
C LYS A 80 5.15 -0.10 6.21
N ILE A 81 4.50 -0.90 7.04
CA ILE A 81 4.37 -0.64 8.48
C ILE A 81 5.02 -1.78 9.25
N ASN A 82 5.98 -1.41 10.10
CA ASN A 82 6.61 -2.33 11.03
C ASN A 82 5.68 -2.54 12.24
N ALA A 83 5.08 -3.71 12.37
CA ALA A 83 4.17 -4.03 13.47
C ALA A 83 4.88 -4.16 14.84
N ALA A 84 6.21 -4.24 14.86
CA ALA A 84 7.00 -4.24 16.09
C ALA A 84 7.41 -2.82 16.56
N ASP A 85 7.15 -1.79 15.75
CA ASP A 85 7.41 -0.40 16.15
C ASP A 85 6.29 0.12 17.07
N PRO A 86 6.62 0.55 18.30
CA PRO A 86 5.62 0.99 19.27
C PRO A 86 4.79 2.19 18.83
N ASN A 87 5.29 3.02 17.89
CA ASN A 87 4.54 4.16 17.36
C ASN A 87 3.28 3.73 16.58
N TYR A 88 3.25 2.47 16.10
CA TYR A 88 2.13 1.92 15.35
C TYR A 88 1.22 1.00 16.18
N LYS A 89 1.46 0.89 17.50
CA LYS A 89 0.72 -0.05 18.36
C LYS A 89 -0.80 0.12 18.26
N ASP A 90 -1.28 1.35 18.34
CA ASP A 90 -2.73 1.61 18.32
C ASP A 90 -3.35 1.25 16.97
N LEU A 91 -2.61 1.46 15.87
CA LEU A 91 -3.04 1.00 14.55
C LEU A 91 -3.10 -0.53 14.50
N ILE A 92 -2.07 -1.23 14.98
CA ILE A 92 -2.04 -2.71 15.02
C ILE A 92 -3.23 -3.25 15.82
N ASP A 93 -3.49 -2.68 17.00
CA ASP A 93 -4.59 -3.08 17.87
C ASP A 93 -5.96 -2.78 17.25
N THR A 94 -6.14 -1.58 16.70
CA THR A 94 -7.39 -1.15 16.04
C THR A 94 -7.72 -2.04 14.84
N CYS A 95 -6.68 -2.41 14.09
CA CYS A 95 -6.79 -3.29 12.94
C CYS A 95 -6.98 -4.77 13.31
N GLY A 96 -6.78 -5.14 14.58
CA GLY A 96 -6.86 -6.53 15.04
C GLY A 96 -5.79 -7.43 14.44
N ILE A 97 -4.62 -6.89 14.13
CA ILE A 97 -3.56 -7.66 13.47
C ILE A 97 -2.93 -8.65 14.46
N VAL A 98 -2.94 -9.93 14.09
CA VAL A 98 -2.26 -10.99 14.83
C VAL A 98 -0.77 -10.98 14.47
N THR A 99 0.03 -10.28 15.27
CA THR A 99 1.47 -10.05 14.98
C THR A 99 2.31 -11.32 14.86
N THR A 100 1.89 -12.42 15.48
CA THR A 100 2.57 -13.72 15.37
C THR A 100 2.51 -14.30 13.95
N GLU A 101 1.47 -14.00 13.18
CA GLU A 101 1.33 -14.44 11.78
C GLU A 101 2.26 -13.64 10.85
N LEU A 102 2.62 -12.42 11.23
CA LEU A 102 3.52 -11.56 10.46
C LEU A 102 4.96 -12.07 10.42
N HIS A 103 5.28 -13.09 11.22
CA HIS A 103 6.58 -13.76 11.15
C HIS A 103 6.71 -14.66 9.92
N GLU A 104 5.59 -15.14 9.36
CA GLU A 104 5.60 -16.06 8.21
C GLU A 104 5.42 -15.33 6.87
N SER A 105 4.62 -14.26 6.86
CA SER A 105 4.35 -13.43 5.69
C SER A 105 3.76 -12.08 6.08
N PRO A 106 3.95 -11.01 5.30
CA PRO A 106 3.24 -9.77 5.54
C PRO A 106 1.72 -9.94 5.41
N SER A 107 0.99 -9.04 6.06
CA SER A 107 -0.46 -8.88 5.89
C SER A 107 -0.74 -7.57 5.20
N VAL A 108 -1.68 -7.57 4.24
CA VAL A 108 -2.00 -6.35 3.49
C VAL A 108 -3.46 -5.97 3.70
N LEU A 109 -3.70 -4.71 4.07
CA LEU A 109 -5.02 -4.10 4.10
C LEU A 109 -5.17 -3.21 2.88
N ILE A 110 -6.24 -3.42 2.10
CA ILE A 110 -6.71 -2.44 1.12
C ILE A 110 -7.98 -1.79 1.66
N ILE A 111 -8.02 -0.46 1.75
CA ILE A 111 -9.07 0.28 2.47
C ILE A 111 -9.40 1.61 1.78
N GLU A 112 -10.66 2.02 1.88
CA GLU A 112 -11.20 3.29 1.39
C GLU A 112 -12.28 3.75 2.39
N GLY A 113 -12.19 4.99 2.88
CA GLY A 113 -13.22 5.59 3.74
C GLY A 113 -13.56 4.77 4.99
N GLY A 114 -12.55 4.14 5.61
CA GLY A 114 -12.70 3.28 6.79
C GLY A 114 -13.23 1.87 6.50
N THR A 115 -13.52 1.52 5.23
CA THR A 115 -14.01 0.18 4.85
C THR A 115 -12.96 -0.55 4.03
N GLY A 116 -12.42 -1.65 4.57
CA GLY A 116 -11.31 -2.37 3.95
C GLY A 116 -11.45 -3.89 3.98
N VAL A 117 -10.53 -4.54 3.27
CA VAL A 117 -10.40 -6.00 3.20
C VAL A 117 -8.99 -6.38 3.61
N TRP A 118 -8.90 -7.31 4.57
CA TRP A 118 -7.66 -7.95 4.95
C TRP A 118 -7.29 -9.05 3.98
N ILE A 119 -6.06 -9.03 3.51
CA ILE A 119 -5.53 -10.00 2.57
C ILE A 119 -4.27 -10.61 3.16
N HIS A 120 -4.35 -11.91 3.39
CA HIS A 120 -3.30 -12.72 4.00
C HIS A 120 -2.97 -13.94 3.12
N GLY A 121 -1.75 -14.45 3.30
CA GLY A 121 -1.34 -15.76 2.81
C GLY A 121 -0.74 -15.80 1.39
N PRO A 122 -0.52 -17.00 0.85
CA PRO A 122 -0.04 -17.14 -0.53
C PRO A 122 -1.07 -16.54 -1.49
N GLN A 123 -0.60 -15.84 -2.52
CA GLN A 123 -1.42 -15.10 -3.50
C GLN A 123 -2.00 -13.75 -3.04
N THR A 124 -1.49 -13.15 -1.95
CA THR A 124 -1.88 -11.80 -1.51
C THR A 124 -1.92 -10.78 -2.66
N VAL A 125 -0.89 -10.76 -3.51
CA VAL A 125 -0.82 -9.81 -4.63
C VAL A 125 -1.90 -10.07 -5.69
N ASN A 126 -2.25 -11.33 -5.98
CA ASN A 126 -3.32 -11.66 -6.93
C ASN A 126 -4.67 -11.15 -6.42
N LYS A 127 -4.97 -11.37 -5.13
CA LYS A 127 -6.22 -10.90 -4.52
C LYS A 127 -6.29 -9.38 -4.51
N ILE A 128 -5.20 -8.69 -4.19
CA ILE A 128 -5.18 -7.22 -4.25
C ILE A 128 -5.46 -6.72 -5.66
N GLU A 129 -4.86 -7.36 -6.68
CA GLU A 129 -5.12 -7.03 -8.08
C GLU A 129 -6.59 -7.23 -8.46
N GLU A 130 -7.24 -8.31 -7.98
CA GLU A 130 -8.68 -8.54 -8.18
C GLU A 130 -9.53 -7.45 -7.49
N PHE A 131 -9.22 -7.09 -6.24
CA PHE A 131 -9.99 -6.09 -5.50
C PHE A 131 -9.74 -4.66 -5.98
N ALA A 132 -8.58 -4.35 -6.57
CA ALA A 132 -8.20 -2.99 -6.96
C ALA A 132 -9.22 -2.35 -7.90
N GLU A 133 -9.79 -3.12 -8.84
CA GLU A 133 -10.80 -2.63 -9.78
C GLU A 133 -12.11 -2.23 -9.08
N ASP A 134 -12.51 -2.95 -8.02
CA ASP A 134 -13.73 -2.66 -7.28
C ASP A 134 -13.56 -1.42 -6.39
N PHE A 135 -12.39 -1.24 -5.78
CA PHE A 135 -12.04 -0.02 -5.06
C PHE A 135 -11.99 1.21 -6.00
N LEU A 136 -11.45 1.07 -7.21
CA LEU A 136 -11.44 2.15 -8.20
C LEU A 136 -12.83 2.56 -8.69
N LYS A 137 -13.77 1.62 -8.80
CA LYS A 137 -15.15 1.94 -9.17
C LYS A 137 -15.84 2.73 -8.07
N ARG A 138 -15.67 2.33 -6.81
CA ARG A 138 -16.28 2.99 -5.64
C ARG A 138 -15.77 4.41 -5.43
N SER A 139 -14.45 4.62 -5.56
CA SER A 139 -13.86 5.95 -5.41
C SER A 139 -14.40 6.95 -6.44
N ARG A 140 -14.54 6.52 -7.70
CA ARG A 140 -15.08 7.36 -8.78
C ARG A 140 -16.55 7.73 -8.60
N THR A 141 -17.34 6.90 -7.92
CA THR A 141 -18.77 7.17 -7.67
C THR A 141 -19.03 7.98 -6.41
N SER A 142 -18.03 8.20 -5.57
CA SER A 142 -18.14 8.92 -4.29
C SER A 142 -17.81 10.43 -4.42
N HIS A 143 -17.69 10.94 -5.65
CA HIS A 143 -17.48 12.37 -5.98
C HIS A 143 -18.69 12.97 -6.69
#